data_AF-A0A0D2AB91-F1
#
_entry.id   AF-A0A0D2AB91-F1
#
_cell.length_a   1.000
_cell.length_b   1.000
_cell.length_c   1.000
_cell.angle_alpha   90.00
_cell.angle_beta   90.00
_cell.angle_gamma   90.00
#
_symmetry.space_group_name_H-M   'P 1'
#
loop_
_entity.id
_entity.type
_entity.pdbx_description
1 polymer ?
#
loop_
_entity_poly.entity_id
_entity_poly.type
_entity_poly.pdbx_seq_one_letter_code
_entity_poly.pdbx_strand_id
1 'polypeptide(L)'
;MPDLGLWSSKHAPYVRANRSKAKEPNGMNGAERARGNEPSVELARFQHAVRRLKWKLPYLADSHRKATCMLDDNGLAEDEKKEIETMFKLDFYEYYTVLEKALVHLLGVWDIAVEALRNDLTHTYHAAILTTLQAPTNPLYKVLGCQPVFGHLLAAKQLRNRWKNAEVAGQDDSPPPLQAFEIEQMLLSIFNAFDEAERLARDHLRKSQNDGDRGGKLDEKEIELEAIEYVDEMDWE
;
A
#
# COMPACT_ATOMS: atom_id res chain seq x y z
N MET A 1 -18.15 21.91 -12.69
CA MET A 1 -18.82 21.24 -11.56
C MET A 1 -19.82 20.26 -12.14
N PRO A 2 -19.54 18.95 -12.14
CA PRO A 2 -20.58 17.95 -12.30
C PRO A 2 -20.83 17.17 -11.01
N ASP A 3 -22.12 17.04 -10.77
CA ASP A 3 -22.91 16.31 -9.78
C ASP A 3 -22.47 14.84 -9.61
N LEU A 4 -22.24 14.42 -8.36
CA LEU A 4 -21.99 13.02 -7.97
C LEU A 4 -23.30 12.40 -7.49
N GLY A 5 -23.99 11.77 -8.43
CA GLY A 5 -25.23 11.05 -8.20
C GLY A 5 -25.07 9.90 -7.20
N LEU A 6 -25.95 9.92 -6.20
CA LEU A 6 -26.28 8.83 -5.28
C LEU A 6 -26.46 7.49 -6.00
N TRP A 7 -25.60 6.52 -5.71
CA TRP A 7 -25.94 5.10 -5.83
C TRP A 7 -26.29 4.55 -4.45
N SER A 8 -27.59 4.59 -4.14
CA SER A 8 -28.19 3.89 -3.00
C SER A 8 -28.57 2.48 -3.47
N SER A 9 -27.76 1.49 -3.08
CA SER A 9 -28.13 0.09 -3.26
C SER A 9 -29.08 -0.33 -2.14
N LYS A 10 -30.34 -0.52 -2.54
CA LYS A 10 -31.39 -1.22 -1.78
C LYS A 10 -30.96 -2.67 -1.74
N HIS A 11 -30.88 -3.29 -0.56
CA HIS A 11 -30.77 -4.72 -0.21
C HIS A 11 -29.82 -4.86 1.01
N ALA A 12 -30.28 -4.40 2.17
CA ALA A 12 -29.65 -4.72 3.46
C ALA A 12 -30.57 -5.68 4.23
N PRO A 13 -30.14 -6.91 4.58
CA PRO A 13 -30.87 -7.74 5.51
C PRO A 13 -30.73 -7.15 6.93
N TYR A 14 -31.87 -7.04 7.61
CA TYR A 14 -32.00 -6.61 8.99
C TYR A 14 -31.33 -7.62 9.92
N VAL A 15 -30.21 -7.26 10.57
CA VAL A 15 -29.59 -8.07 11.62
C VAL A 15 -29.63 -7.31 12.94
N ARG A 16 -30.35 -7.94 13.88
CA ARG A 16 -30.69 -7.50 15.23
C ARG A 16 -29.43 -7.32 16.08
N ALA A 17 -29.28 -6.14 16.68
CA ALA A 17 -28.22 -5.84 17.64
C ALA A 17 -28.32 -6.74 18.88
N ASN A 18 -27.38 -7.68 19.03
CA ASN A 18 -27.11 -8.32 20.31
C ASN A 18 -25.84 -7.71 20.91
N ARG A 19 -26.06 -6.93 21.96
CA ARG A 19 -25.05 -6.32 22.82
C ARG A 19 -24.46 -7.43 23.70
N SER A 20 -23.31 -7.95 23.30
CA SER A 20 -22.50 -8.85 24.14
C SER A 20 -21.13 -8.21 24.32
N LYS A 21 -20.77 -7.93 25.57
CA LYS A 21 -19.46 -7.39 25.97
C LYS A 21 -18.36 -8.32 25.45
N ALA A 22 -17.69 -7.93 24.37
CA ALA A 22 -16.49 -8.60 23.90
C ALA A 22 -15.30 -8.11 24.74
N LYS A 23 -14.56 -9.09 25.24
CA LYS A 23 -13.39 -9.02 26.12
C LYS A 23 -12.23 -8.41 25.32
N GLU A 24 -11.70 -7.29 25.77
CA GLU A 24 -10.51 -6.67 25.17
C GLU A 24 -9.32 -7.64 25.24
N PRO A 25 -8.57 -7.86 24.14
CA PRO A 25 -7.35 -8.62 24.19
C PRO A 25 -6.26 -7.80 24.87
N ASN A 26 -5.88 -8.31 26.05
CA ASN A 26 -4.61 -8.23 26.75
C ASN A 26 -3.49 -7.36 26.11
N GLY A 27 -3.25 -6.19 26.71
CA GLY A 27 -1.92 -5.71 27.11
C GLY A 27 -0.88 -5.36 26.04
N MET A 28 -1.02 -4.19 25.41
CA MET A 28 0.14 -3.38 25.00
C MET A 28 0.09 -2.08 25.79
N ASN A 29 1.16 -1.77 26.53
CA ASN A 29 1.22 -0.55 27.33
C ASN A 29 1.20 0.69 26.40
N GLY A 30 0.58 1.79 26.83
CA GLY A 30 0.57 3.05 26.07
C GLY A 30 1.98 3.58 25.73
N ALA A 31 3.00 3.13 26.46
CA ALA A 31 4.41 3.41 26.19
C ALA A 31 5.00 2.60 25.01
N GLU A 32 4.53 1.37 24.77
CA GLU A 32 4.96 0.55 23.62
C GLU A 32 4.36 1.08 22.32
N ARG A 33 3.09 1.50 22.34
CA ARG A 33 2.48 2.22 21.21
C ARG A 33 3.17 3.55 20.90
N ALA A 34 3.69 4.23 21.92
CA ALA A 34 4.43 5.48 21.73
C ALA A 34 5.84 5.25 21.17
N ARG A 35 6.49 4.12 21.48
CA ARG A 35 7.78 3.72 20.89
C ARG A 35 7.65 3.22 19.45
N GLY A 36 6.60 2.43 19.18
CA GLY A 36 6.32 1.92 17.84
C GLY A 36 5.88 2.98 16.82
N ASN A 37 5.65 4.23 17.25
CA ASN A 37 5.30 5.37 16.39
C ASN A 37 6.43 6.42 16.30
N GLU A 38 7.65 6.10 16.75
CA GLU A 38 8.75 7.05 16.63
C GLU A 38 9.08 7.29 15.14
N PRO A 39 9.21 8.56 14.70
CA PRO A 39 9.53 8.88 13.30
C PRO A 39 10.77 8.16 12.73
N SER A 40 11.75 7.84 13.58
CA SER A 40 12.95 7.08 13.22
C SER A 40 12.64 5.60 12.92
N VAL A 41 11.77 4.99 13.72
CA VAL A 41 11.28 3.61 13.55
C VAL A 41 10.42 3.51 12.29
N GLU A 42 9.53 4.47 12.06
CA GLU A 42 8.71 4.52 10.85
C GLU A 42 9.56 4.66 9.57
N LEU A 43 10.63 5.46 9.62
CA LEU A 43 11.57 5.53 8.50
C LEU A 43 12.28 4.18 8.26
N ALA A 44 12.68 3.46 9.31
CA ALA A 44 13.31 2.16 9.17
C ALA A 44 12.35 1.12 8.59
N ARG A 45 11.08 1.11 9.02
CA ARG A 45 10.02 0.26 8.45
C ARG A 45 9.78 0.56 6.97
N PHE A 46 9.73 1.84 6.59
CA PHE A 46 9.67 2.25 5.19
C PHE A 46 10.86 1.71 4.39
N GLN A 47 12.09 1.92 4.87
CA GLN A 47 13.30 1.47 4.18
C GLN A 47 13.33 -0.06 4.02
N HIS A 48 12.90 -0.80 5.04
CA HIS A 48 12.78 -2.24 4.98
C HIS A 48 11.75 -2.68 3.93
N ALA A 49 10.55 -2.07 3.92
CA ALA A 49 9.53 -2.34 2.91
C ALA A 49 10.04 -2.04 1.49
N VAL A 50 10.73 -0.92 1.28
CA VAL A 50 11.33 -0.56 -0.03
C VAL A 50 12.40 -1.56 -0.46
N ARG A 51 13.26 -2.01 0.46
CA ARG A 51 14.24 -3.07 0.18
C ARG A 51 13.56 -4.36 -0.29
N ARG A 52 12.48 -4.77 0.39
CA ARG A 52 11.69 -5.94 0.00
C ARG A 52 11.02 -5.78 -1.37
N LEU A 53 10.46 -4.60 -1.65
CA LEU A 53 9.88 -4.30 -2.96
C LEU A 53 10.94 -4.36 -4.07
N LYS A 54 12.10 -3.74 -3.87
CA LYS A 54 13.24 -3.80 -4.81
C LYS A 54 13.71 -5.25 -5.02
N TRP A 55 13.72 -6.08 -3.97
CA TRP A 55 14.05 -7.50 -4.07
C TRP A 55 13.02 -8.31 -4.87
N LYS A 56 11.72 -8.05 -4.67
CA LYS A 56 10.63 -8.75 -5.38
C LYS A 56 10.45 -8.28 -6.83
N LEU A 57 10.89 -7.06 -7.17
CA LEU A 57 10.65 -6.45 -8.47
C LEU A 57 11.09 -7.31 -9.68
N PRO A 58 12.29 -7.92 -9.71
CA PRO A 58 12.70 -8.76 -10.85
C PRO A 58 11.76 -9.95 -11.07
N TYR A 59 11.29 -10.59 -9.99
CA TYR A 59 10.37 -11.73 -10.06
C TYR A 59 9.01 -11.31 -10.59
N LEU A 60 8.49 -10.16 -10.14
CA LEU A 60 7.23 -9.61 -10.65
C LEU A 60 7.34 -9.21 -12.12
N ALA A 61 8.47 -8.63 -12.52
CA ALA A 61 8.73 -8.27 -13.91
C ALA A 61 8.83 -9.52 -14.81
N ASP A 62 9.52 -10.57 -14.33
CA ASP A 62 9.59 -11.85 -15.02
C ASP A 62 8.22 -12.52 -15.14
N SER A 63 7.42 -12.55 -14.08
CA SER A 63 6.08 -13.13 -14.11
C SER A 63 5.14 -12.32 -15.01
N HIS A 64 5.24 -10.98 -15.02
CA HIS A 64 4.51 -10.12 -15.96
C HIS A 64 4.86 -10.45 -17.42
N ARG A 65 6.16 -10.46 -17.76
CA ARG A 65 6.62 -10.78 -19.12
C ARG A 65 6.17 -12.17 -19.56
N LYS A 66 6.31 -13.16 -18.68
CA LYS A 66 5.87 -14.53 -18.93
C LYS A 66 4.37 -14.58 -19.18
N ALA A 67 3.57 -13.92 -18.34
CA ALA A 67 2.12 -13.84 -18.53
C ALA A 67 1.77 -13.19 -19.87
N THR A 68 2.36 -12.04 -20.21
CA THR A 68 2.09 -11.38 -21.49
C THR A 68 2.50 -12.22 -22.70
N CYS A 69 3.68 -12.86 -22.66
CA CYS A 69 4.15 -13.70 -23.77
C CYS A 69 3.32 -14.98 -23.95
N MET A 70 2.92 -15.63 -22.85
CA MET A 70 2.15 -16.87 -22.90
C MET A 70 0.70 -16.64 -23.27
N LEU A 71 0.12 -15.48 -22.94
CA LEU A 71 -1.23 -15.11 -23.36
C LEU A 71 -1.35 -14.97 -24.89
N ASP A 72 -0.26 -14.56 -25.55
CA ASP A 72 -0.19 -14.41 -27.01
C ASP A 72 0.08 -15.74 -27.75
N ASP A 73 0.34 -16.85 -27.04
CA ASP A 73 0.60 -18.15 -27.64
C ASP A 73 -0.72 -18.85 -28.05
N ASN A 74 -0.92 -19.06 -29.35
CA ASN A 74 -2.09 -19.74 -29.89
C ASN A 74 -2.10 -21.26 -29.61
N GLY A 75 -0.98 -21.83 -29.13
CA GLY A 75 -0.85 -23.24 -28.81
C GLY A 75 -1.23 -23.63 -27.38
N LEU A 76 -1.34 -22.66 -26.46
CA LEU A 76 -1.73 -22.90 -25.06
C LEU A 76 -3.24 -23.01 -24.90
N ALA A 77 -3.68 -23.93 -24.05
CA ALA A 77 -5.10 -24.05 -23.74
C ALA A 77 -5.59 -22.80 -22.97
N GLU A 78 -6.85 -22.42 -23.20
CA GLU A 78 -7.43 -21.24 -22.54
C GLU A 78 -7.44 -21.33 -21.01
N ASP A 79 -7.54 -22.53 -20.44
CA ASP A 79 -7.49 -22.72 -18.99
C ASP A 79 -6.07 -22.51 -18.43
N GLU A 80 -5.03 -22.91 -19.17
CA GLU A 80 -3.63 -22.65 -18.79
C GLU A 80 -3.30 -21.15 -18.85
N LYS A 81 -3.81 -20.46 -19.88
CA LYS A 81 -3.69 -19.00 -20.01
C LYS A 81 -4.31 -18.27 -18.83
N LYS A 82 -5.51 -18.67 -18.42
CA LYS A 82 -6.18 -18.13 -17.23
C LYS A 82 -5.40 -18.41 -15.96
N GLU A 83 -4.85 -19.62 -15.80
CA GLU A 83 -4.04 -19.96 -14.63
C GLU A 83 -2.80 -19.06 -14.53
N ILE A 84 -2.05 -18.89 -15.62
CA ILE A 84 -0.88 -18.00 -15.68
C ILE A 84 -1.25 -16.56 -15.34
N GLU A 85 -2.34 -16.05 -15.91
CA GLU A 85 -2.85 -14.71 -15.61
C GLU A 85 -3.23 -14.56 -14.13
N THR A 86 -3.91 -15.54 -13.55
CA THR A 86 -4.28 -15.55 -12.13
C THR A 86 -3.05 -15.56 -11.22
N MET A 87 -2.02 -16.35 -11.54
CA MET A 87 -0.77 -16.37 -10.76
C MET A 87 -0.10 -15.00 -10.76
N PHE A 88 0.01 -14.34 -11.92
CA PHE A 88 0.56 -12.99 -11.99
C PHE A 88 -0.26 -11.98 -11.16
N LYS A 89 -1.59 -12.05 -11.22
CA LYS A 89 -2.49 -11.16 -10.45
C LYS A 89 -2.28 -11.30 -8.95
N LEU A 90 -2.06 -12.52 -8.45
CA LEU A 90 -1.74 -12.78 -7.04
C LEU A 90 -0.38 -12.20 -6.65
N ASP A 91 0.65 -12.44 -7.46
CA ASP A 91 1.98 -11.85 -7.24
C ASP A 91 1.91 -10.31 -7.15
N PHE A 92 1.17 -9.68 -8.06
CA PHE A 92 0.97 -8.24 -8.06
C PHE A 92 0.20 -7.76 -6.83
N TYR A 93 -0.83 -8.50 -6.41
CA TYR A 93 -1.59 -8.18 -5.19
C TYR A 93 -0.66 -8.14 -3.97
N GLU A 94 0.14 -9.18 -3.75
CA GLU A 94 1.10 -9.24 -2.65
C GLU A 94 2.12 -8.12 -2.72
N TYR A 95 2.62 -7.83 -3.92
CA TYR A 95 3.58 -6.77 -4.15
C TYR A 95 3.00 -5.40 -3.79
N TYR A 96 1.79 -5.09 -4.27
CA TYR A 96 1.12 -3.83 -4.02
C TYR A 96 0.76 -3.65 -2.53
N THR A 97 0.44 -4.74 -1.85
CA THR A 97 0.26 -4.82 -0.40
C THR A 97 1.50 -4.29 0.36
N VAL A 98 2.72 -4.71 -0.03
CA VAL A 98 3.96 -4.16 0.57
C VAL A 98 4.19 -2.70 0.17
N LEU A 99 3.79 -2.31 -1.04
CA LEU A 99 3.88 -0.92 -1.51
C LEU A 99 3.01 0.01 -0.66
N GLU A 100 1.78 -0.39 -0.34
CA GLU A 100 0.90 0.39 0.53
C GLU A 100 1.47 0.51 1.96
N LYS A 101 2.05 -0.56 2.51
CA LYS A 101 2.77 -0.51 3.79
C LYS A 101 3.87 0.54 3.77
N ALA A 102 4.69 0.57 2.71
CA ALA A 102 5.73 1.59 2.57
C ALA A 102 5.15 3.01 2.61
N LEU A 103 4.04 3.28 1.91
CA LEU A 103 3.38 4.58 1.96
C LEU A 103 2.88 4.96 3.36
N VAL A 104 2.31 4.01 4.10
CA VAL A 104 1.84 4.24 5.47
C VAL A 104 3.01 4.59 6.40
N HIS A 105 4.09 3.81 6.36
CA HIS A 105 5.27 4.08 7.19
C HIS A 105 5.90 5.44 6.86
N LEU A 106 5.93 5.79 5.58
CA LEU A 106 6.42 7.08 5.14
C LEU A 106 5.55 8.24 5.68
N LEU A 107 4.22 8.10 5.70
CA LEU A 107 3.33 9.08 6.33
C LEU A 107 3.53 9.16 7.86
N GLY A 108 3.82 8.02 8.49
CA GLY A 108 4.12 7.90 9.92
C GLY A 108 5.32 8.74 10.38
N VAL A 109 6.31 8.97 9.51
CA VAL A 109 7.47 9.84 9.82
C VAL A 109 7.05 11.26 10.21
N TRP A 110 5.93 11.76 9.69
CA TRP A 110 5.38 13.08 10.02
C TRP A 110 4.18 13.02 10.98
N ASP A 111 3.94 11.87 11.62
CA ASP A 111 2.76 11.62 12.47
C ASP A 111 1.43 11.89 11.73
N ILE A 112 1.41 11.64 10.41
CA ILE A 112 0.21 11.83 9.60
C ILE A 112 -0.64 10.57 9.69
N ALA A 113 -1.68 10.63 10.52
CA ALA A 113 -2.65 9.55 10.62
C ALA A 113 -3.50 9.44 9.34
N VAL A 114 -3.63 8.22 8.82
CA VAL A 114 -4.56 7.91 7.74
C VAL A 114 -5.92 7.61 8.37
N GLU A 115 -6.83 8.58 8.33
CA GLU A 115 -8.18 8.40 8.86
C GLU A 115 -9.01 7.52 7.90
N ALA A 116 -9.20 6.24 8.27
CA ALA A 116 -10.27 5.45 7.65
C ALA A 116 -11.63 5.99 8.09
N LEU A 117 -12.46 6.39 7.12
CA LEU A 117 -13.90 6.53 7.35
C LEU A 117 -14.41 5.19 7.87
N ARG A 118 -14.87 5.19 9.13
CA ARG A 118 -15.09 4.05 10.05
C ARG A 118 -16.03 2.92 9.56
N ASN A 119 -16.50 2.93 8.31
CA ASN A 119 -17.59 2.09 7.84
C ASN A 119 -17.27 1.05 6.76
N ASP A 120 -16.05 0.97 6.20
CA ASP A 120 -15.66 -0.10 5.24
C ASP A 120 -14.18 -0.48 5.36
N LEU A 121 -13.87 -1.39 6.26
CA LEU A 121 -12.58 -1.51 6.96
C LEU A 121 -11.32 -1.88 6.15
N THR A 122 -11.37 -1.97 4.82
CA THR A 122 -10.15 -2.16 4.00
C THR A 122 -10.14 -1.25 2.77
N HIS A 123 -11.26 -1.19 2.03
CA HIS A 123 -11.33 -0.42 0.79
C HIS A 123 -11.22 1.11 1.00
N THR A 124 -11.79 1.65 2.08
CA THR A 124 -11.68 3.09 2.38
C THR A 124 -10.33 3.48 2.97
N TYR A 125 -9.70 2.62 3.79
CA TYR A 125 -8.39 2.91 4.38
C TYR A 125 -7.33 3.08 3.30
N HIS A 126 -7.28 2.16 2.35
CA HIS A 126 -6.31 2.23 1.28
C HIS A 126 -6.58 3.39 0.29
N ALA A 127 -7.83 3.83 0.14
CA ALA A 127 -8.16 5.04 -0.62
C ALA A 127 -7.77 6.31 0.15
N ALA A 128 -7.90 6.29 1.47
CA ALA A 128 -7.51 7.39 2.35
C ALA A 128 -6.00 7.67 2.25
N ILE A 129 -5.14 6.64 2.11
CA ILE A 129 -3.69 6.83 1.87
C ILE A 129 -3.44 7.75 0.66
N LEU A 130 -4.06 7.46 -0.49
CA LEU A 130 -3.87 8.25 -1.70
C LEU A 130 -4.45 9.66 -1.54
N THR A 131 -5.62 9.79 -0.92
CA THR A 131 -6.23 11.10 -0.63
C THR A 131 -5.31 11.95 0.26
N THR A 132 -4.70 11.35 1.29
CA THR A 132 -3.74 12.01 2.18
C THR A 132 -2.52 12.51 1.43
N LEU A 133 -2.00 11.74 0.46
CA LEU A 133 -0.86 12.16 -0.35
C LEU A 133 -1.19 13.35 -1.26
N GLN A 134 -2.44 13.50 -1.72
CA GLN A 134 -2.87 14.64 -2.55
C GLN A 134 -3.15 15.92 -1.78
N ALA A 135 -3.17 15.89 -0.44
CA ALA A 135 -3.36 17.10 0.34
C ALA A 135 -2.18 18.07 0.10
N PRO A 136 -2.39 19.32 -0.34
CA PRO A 136 -1.28 20.26 -0.63
C PRO A 136 -0.43 20.62 0.61
N THR A 137 -0.98 20.40 1.80
CA THR A 137 -0.28 20.56 3.09
C THR A 137 0.63 19.38 3.42
N ASN A 138 0.52 18.25 2.70
CA ASN A 138 1.32 17.07 2.94
C ASN A 138 2.78 17.33 2.50
N PRO A 139 3.78 17.06 3.36
CA PRO A 139 5.20 17.22 3.01
C PRO A 139 5.64 16.40 1.79
N LEU A 140 4.94 15.29 1.50
CA LEU A 140 5.18 14.40 0.37
C LEU A 140 4.43 14.82 -0.90
N TYR A 141 3.57 15.84 -0.85
CA TYR A 141 2.70 16.24 -1.97
C TYR A 141 3.47 16.44 -3.27
N LYS A 142 4.61 17.15 -3.22
CA LYS A 142 5.42 17.45 -4.41
C LYS A 142 6.03 16.21 -5.07
N VAL A 143 6.25 15.14 -4.31
CA VAL A 143 6.98 13.93 -4.75
C VAL A 143 6.01 12.80 -5.10
N LEU A 144 5.00 12.57 -4.26
CA LEU A 144 4.06 11.45 -4.36
C LEU A 144 2.61 11.88 -4.64
N GLY A 145 2.23 13.10 -4.28
CA GLY A 145 0.88 13.64 -4.46
C GLY A 145 0.62 14.29 -5.82
N CYS A 146 1.68 14.54 -6.59
CA CYS A 146 1.63 15.17 -7.91
C CYS A 146 1.76 14.15 -9.04
N GLN A 147 1.23 14.51 -10.21
CA GLN A 147 1.50 13.78 -11.44
C GLN A 147 2.97 13.93 -11.86
N PRO A 148 3.58 12.92 -12.52
CA PRO A 148 2.97 11.67 -12.99
C PRO A 148 2.90 10.56 -11.90
N VAL A 149 3.67 10.69 -10.82
CA VAL A 149 3.83 9.64 -9.80
C VAL A 149 2.50 9.29 -9.14
N PHE A 150 1.68 10.28 -8.81
CA PHE A 150 0.36 10.04 -8.24
C PHE A 150 -0.55 9.23 -9.20
N GLY A 151 -0.47 9.49 -10.51
CA GLY A 151 -1.19 8.73 -11.52
C GLY A 151 -0.77 7.27 -11.53
N HIS A 152 0.53 6.99 -11.38
CA HIS A 152 1.06 5.63 -11.26
C HIS A 152 0.60 4.93 -9.98
N LEU A 153 0.60 5.60 -8.83
CA LEU A 153 0.08 5.06 -7.57
C LEU A 153 -1.42 4.72 -7.68
N LEU A 154 -2.19 5.62 -8.29
CA LEU A 154 -3.62 5.39 -8.53
C LEU A 154 -3.86 4.24 -9.51
N ALA A 155 -3.09 4.15 -10.59
CA ALA A 155 -3.18 3.06 -11.55
C ALA A 155 -2.87 1.70 -10.90
N ALA A 156 -1.77 1.61 -10.13
CA ALA A 156 -1.40 0.42 -9.38
C ALA A 156 -2.51 -0.02 -8.42
N LYS A 157 -3.13 0.94 -7.73
CA LYS A 157 -4.28 0.69 -6.86
C LYS A 157 -5.49 0.12 -7.60
N GLN A 158 -5.81 0.74 -8.74
CA GLN A 158 -6.94 0.30 -9.56
C GLN A 158 -6.71 -1.11 -10.08
N LEU A 159 -5.49 -1.45 -10.53
CA LEU A 159 -5.11 -2.80 -10.92
C LEU A 159 -5.34 -3.80 -9.79
N ARG A 160 -4.84 -3.51 -8.59
CA ARG A 160 -5.05 -4.39 -7.43
C ARG A 160 -6.52 -4.59 -7.11
N ASN A 161 -7.33 -3.53 -7.12
CA ASN A 161 -8.77 -3.63 -6.83
C ASN A 161 -9.54 -4.40 -7.93
N ARG A 162 -9.19 -4.18 -9.19
CA ARG A 162 -9.80 -4.88 -10.33
C ARG A 162 -9.52 -6.36 -10.27
N TRP A 163 -8.28 -6.75 -10.00
CA TRP A 163 -7.88 -8.15 -9.97
C TRP A 163 -8.31 -8.87 -8.70
N LYS A 164 -8.46 -8.17 -7.57
CA LYS A 164 -9.10 -8.73 -6.36
C LYS A 164 -10.56 -9.16 -6.60
N ASN A 165 -11.29 -8.41 -7.44
CA ASN A 165 -12.73 -8.64 -7.67
C ASN A 165 -13.04 -9.34 -9.00
N ALA A 166 -12.02 -9.71 -9.78
CA ALA A 166 -12.19 -10.21 -11.15
C ALA A 166 -12.95 -11.55 -11.23
N GLU A 167 -12.96 -12.35 -10.17
CA GLU A 167 -13.76 -13.59 -10.11
C GLU A 167 -15.26 -13.36 -9.85
N VAL A 168 -15.61 -12.19 -9.29
CA VAL A 168 -16.98 -11.82 -8.89
C VAL A 168 -17.60 -10.81 -9.86
N ALA A 169 -16.79 -10.08 -10.63
CA ALA A 169 -17.23 -9.12 -11.62
C ALA A 169 -17.88 -9.81 -12.83
N GLY A 170 -19.02 -9.27 -13.28
CA GLY A 170 -19.72 -9.76 -14.47
C GLY A 170 -18.88 -9.58 -15.75
N GLN A 171 -19.23 -10.32 -16.79
CA GLN A 171 -18.48 -10.44 -18.05
C GLN A 171 -18.24 -9.11 -18.81
N ASP A 172 -19.02 -8.06 -18.50
CA ASP A 172 -18.90 -6.70 -19.07
C ASP A 172 -17.87 -5.79 -18.37
N ASP A 173 -17.35 -6.17 -17.20
CA ASP A 173 -16.30 -5.44 -16.46
C ASP A 173 -14.91 -6.10 -16.61
N SER A 174 -14.73 -6.94 -17.64
CA SER A 174 -13.48 -7.64 -17.89
C SER A 174 -12.32 -6.63 -18.03
N PRO A 175 -11.26 -6.75 -17.21
CA PRO A 175 -10.16 -5.80 -17.24
C PRO A 175 -9.49 -5.77 -18.62
N PRO A 176 -8.88 -4.64 -19.04
CA PRO A 176 -8.02 -4.62 -20.20
C PRO A 176 -6.96 -5.73 -20.10
N PRO A 177 -6.51 -6.28 -21.23
CA PRO A 177 -5.51 -7.33 -21.24
C PRO A 177 -4.25 -6.89 -20.50
N LEU A 178 -3.55 -7.81 -19.83
CA LEU A 178 -2.32 -7.52 -19.07
C LEU A 178 -1.30 -6.71 -19.88
N GLN A 179 -1.22 -7.00 -21.18
CA GLN A 179 -0.37 -6.33 -22.17
C GLN A 179 -0.60 -4.82 -22.28
N ALA A 180 -1.77 -4.31 -21.86
CA ALA A 180 -2.09 -2.89 -21.93
C ALA A 180 -1.43 -2.06 -20.82
N PHE A 181 -0.83 -2.70 -19.80
CA PHE A 181 -0.27 -2.02 -18.64
C PHE A 181 1.26 -2.01 -18.66
N GLU A 182 1.85 -0.82 -18.63
CA GLU A 182 3.30 -0.64 -18.47
C GLU A 182 3.72 -0.74 -16.99
N ILE A 183 3.52 -1.92 -16.39
CA ILE A 183 3.70 -2.14 -14.95
C ILE A 183 5.14 -1.85 -14.50
N GLU A 184 6.13 -2.28 -15.26
CA GLU A 184 7.55 -2.04 -14.93
C GLU A 184 7.85 -0.54 -14.87
N GLN A 185 7.43 0.23 -15.88
CA GLN A 185 7.68 1.67 -15.96
C GLN A 185 6.96 2.42 -14.85
N MET A 186 5.72 2.02 -14.55
CA MET A 186 4.93 2.55 -13.45
C MET A 186 5.64 2.34 -12.11
N LEU A 187 6.11 1.13 -11.83
CA LEU A 187 6.80 0.81 -10.58
C LEU A 187 8.16 1.50 -10.45
N LEU A 188 8.94 1.57 -11.53
CA LEU A 188 10.21 2.31 -11.55
C LEU A 188 10.01 3.80 -11.26
N SER A 189 8.97 4.41 -11.83
CA SER A 189 8.62 5.80 -11.53
C SER A 189 8.25 6.01 -10.05
N ILE A 190 7.57 5.05 -9.43
CA ILE A 190 7.24 5.11 -8.00
C ILE A 190 8.51 4.98 -7.15
N PHE A 191 9.44 4.09 -7.50
CA PHE A 191 10.69 3.93 -6.76
C PHE A 191 11.58 5.16 -6.80
N ASN A 192 11.69 5.83 -7.95
CA ASN A 192 12.42 7.09 -8.03
C ASN A 192 11.82 8.15 -7.09
N ALA A 193 10.49 8.16 -6.94
CA ALA A 193 9.82 9.03 -6.01
C ALA A 193 10.02 8.60 -4.54
N PHE A 194 10.13 7.31 -4.26
CA PHE A 194 10.47 6.79 -2.93
C PHE A 194 11.87 7.21 -2.49
N ASP A 195 12.85 7.17 -3.38
CA ASP A 195 14.22 7.60 -3.05
C ASP A 195 14.25 9.10 -2.66
N GLU A 196 13.48 9.95 -3.36
CA GLU A 196 13.35 11.37 -3.01
C GLU A 196 12.53 11.59 -1.72
N ALA A 197 11.47 10.81 -1.52
CA ALA A 197 10.67 10.89 -0.31
C ALA A 197 11.47 10.46 0.94
N GLU A 198 12.32 9.44 0.82
CA GLU A 198 13.24 9.02 1.87
C GLU A 198 14.21 10.14 2.25
N ARG A 199 14.69 10.88 1.26
CA ARG A 199 15.57 12.04 1.47
C ARG A 199 14.85 13.11 2.29
N LEU A 200 13.59 13.42 1.97
CA LEU A 200 12.77 14.36 2.73
C LEU A 200 12.52 13.88 4.17
N ALA A 201 12.25 12.59 4.35
CA ALA A 201 12.05 11.98 5.66
C ALA A 201 13.31 12.08 6.53
N ARG A 202 14.49 11.76 5.98
CA ARG A 202 15.78 11.91 6.67
C ARG A 202 16.07 13.37 7.04
N ASP A 203 15.80 14.30 6.13
CA ASP A 203 15.96 15.73 6.41
C ASP A 203 15.01 16.22 7.52
N HIS A 204 13.80 15.67 7.59
CA HIS A 204 12.84 15.97 8.67
C HIS A 204 13.37 15.50 10.03
N LEU A 205 13.83 14.25 10.14
CA LEU A 205 14.40 13.70 11.38
C LEU A 205 15.61 14.50 11.86
N ARG A 206 16.51 14.88 10.95
CA ARG A 206 17.69 15.69 11.30
C ARG A 206 17.32 17.06 11.88
N LYS A 207 16.27 17.69 11.35
CA LYS A 207 15.76 18.96 11.88
C LYS A 207 15.16 18.78 13.28
N SER A 208 14.31 17.76 13.44
CA SER A 208 13.68 17.44 14.74
C SER A 208 14.70 17.12 15.84
N GLN A 209 15.82 16.46 15.50
CA GLN A 209 16.91 16.19 16.43
C GLN A 209 17.70 17.44 16.84
N ASN A 210 17.85 18.42 15.95
CA ASN A 210 18.53 19.68 16.26
C ASN A 210 17.67 20.63 17.12
N ASP A 211 16.34 20.52 17.02
CA ASP A 211 15.40 21.35 17.77
C ASP A 211 15.07 20.80 19.17
N GLY A 212 15.41 19.54 19.47
CA GLY A 212 15.15 18.87 20.75
C GLY A 212 16.36 18.13 21.32
N ASP A 213 17.06 18.74 22.28
CA ASP A 213 18.01 18.04 23.14
C ASP A 213 17.26 17.05 24.06
N ARG A 214 17.73 15.79 24.08
CA ARG A 214 17.29 14.61 24.87
C ARG A 214 16.15 13.75 24.34
N GLY A 215 16.39 13.07 23.22
CA GLY A 215 15.78 11.75 22.94
C GLY A 215 16.84 10.66 23.08
N GLY A 216 16.60 9.64 23.91
CA GLY A 216 17.49 8.48 24.01
C GLY A 216 17.61 7.81 22.65
N LYS A 217 18.84 7.71 22.13
CA LYS A 217 19.12 7.06 20.85
C LYS A 217 18.85 5.57 21.01
N LEU A 218 17.74 5.07 20.46
CA LEU A 218 17.56 3.63 20.27
C LEU A 218 18.70 3.13 19.38
N ASP A 219 19.19 1.91 19.63
CA ASP A 219 20.23 1.30 18.79
C ASP A 219 19.66 1.09 17.39
N GLU A 220 20.41 1.50 16.36
CA GLU A 220 19.99 1.40 14.97
C GLU A 220 19.69 -0.06 14.57
N LYS A 221 20.39 -1.02 15.19
CA LYS A 221 20.12 -2.45 15.02
C LYS A 221 18.83 -2.91 15.69
N GLU A 222 18.47 -2.34 16.83
CA GLU A 222 17.23 -2.66 17.53
C GLU A 222 16.03 -2.14 16.72
N ILE A 223 16.14 -0.93 16.17
CA ILE A 223 15.16 -0.36 15.25
C ILE A 223 15.01 -1.22 13.99
N GLU A 224 16.12 -1.67 13.40
CA GLU A 224 16.07 -2.50 12.20
C GLU A 224 15.42 -3.87 12.46
N LEU A 225 15.73 -4.51 13.59
CA LEU A 225 15.11 -5.78 13.98
C LEU A 225 13.60 -5.61 14.26
N GLU A 226 13.21 -4.55 14.98
CA GLU A 226 11.80 -4.21 15.20
C GLU A 226 11.08 -3.95 13.87
N ALA A 227 11.72 -3.24 12.94
CA ALA A 227 11.14 -2.97 11.63
C ALA A 227 10.95 -4.24 10.78
N ILE A 228 11.89 -5.20 10.86
CA ILE A 228 11.79 -6.50 10.19
C ILE A 228 10.60 -7.29 10.78
N GLU A 229 10.57 -7.47 12.10
CA GLU A 229 9.52 -8.18 12.81
C GLU A 229 8.15 -7.58 12.50
N TYR A 230 8.02 -6.25 12.54
CA TYR A 230 6.75 -5.57 12.30
C TYR A 230 6.26 -5.67 10.85
N VAL A 231 7.15 -5.58 9.85
CA VAL A 231 6.73 -5.68 8.43
C VAL A 231 6.28 -7.11 8.09
N ASP A 232 6.88 -8.12 8.71
CA ASP A 232 6.56 -9.55 8.52
C ASP A 232 5.37 -10.03 9.36
N GLU A 233 5.19 -9.57 10.59
CA GLU A 233 4.15 -10.04 11.53
C GLU A 233 2.83 -9.30 11.46
N MET A 234 2.73 -8.22 10.67
CA MET A 234 1.42 -7.74 10.28
C MET A 234 0.79 -8.81 9.36
N ASP A 235 0.03 -9.72 9.98
CA ASP A 235 -1.10 -10.47 9.42
C ASP A 235 -2.27 -9.48 9.25
N TRP A 236 -2.64 -9.16 8.01
CA TRP A 236 -3.75 -8.26 7.68
C TRP A 236 -4.58 -8.86 6.55
N GLU A 237 -5.07 -10.07 6.82
CA GLU A 237 -6.31 -10.60 6.26
C GLU A 237 -7.52 -10.26 7.14
#